data_AF-A0A7R9XQK0-F1
#
_entry.id   AF-A0A7R9XQK0-F1
#
_cell.length_a   1.000
_cell.length_b   1.000
_cell.length_c   1.000
_cell.angle_alpha   90.00
_cell.angle_beta   90.00
_cell.angle_gamma   90.00
#
_symmetry.space_group_name_H-M   'P 1'
#
loop_
_entity.id
_entity.type
_entity.pdbx_description
1 polymer ?
#
loop_
_entity_poly.entity_id
_entity_poly.type
_entity_poly.pdbx_seq_one_letter_code
_entity_poly.pdbx_strand_id
1 'polypeptide(L)'
;MAIDKLMMISGAGTLSYGVQMKFMPKVASKMYWKEGERNNIDTVQSGWLGTVLLGSGALQVMSALDGECTKNQMGGAALAWAVTLPEYVAQRDDFKGPMLYANTAMATALTAVLVKSYLDKRDK
;
A
#
# COMPACT_ATOMS: atom_id res chain seq x y z
N MET A 1 -21.85 -2.51 -1.00
CA MET A 1 -21.80 -2.47 0.48
C MET A 1 -20.65 -3.27 1.10
N ALA A 2 -20.42 -4.55 0.77
CA ALA A 2 -19.23 -5.27 1.28
C ALA A 2 -17.93 -4.85 0.56
N ILE A 3 -18.00 -4.64 -0.76
CA ILE A 3 -16.86 -4.26 -1.62
C ILE A 3 -16.33 -2.85 -1.31
N ASP A 4 -17.22 -1.89 -1.06
CA ASP A 4 -16.83 -0.50 -0.77
C ASP A 4 -16.07 -0.40 0.56
N LYS A 5 -16.44 -1.23 1.55
CA LYS A 5 -15.69 -1.34 2.82
C LYS A 5 -14.28 -1.89 2.63
N LEU A 6 -14.06 -2.74 1.63
CA LEU A 6 -12.73 -3.29 1.33
C LEU A 6 -11.84 -2.27 0.62
N MET A 7 -12.40 -1.46 -0.29
CA MET A 7 -11.72 -0.30 -0.86
C MET A 7 -11.41 0.77 0.18
N MET A 8 -12.30 0.99 1.14
CA MET A 8 -12.07 1.86 2.29
C MET A 8 -10.87 1.39 3.12
N ILE A 9 -10.80 0.08 3.44
CA ILE A 9 -9.68 -0.51 4.19
C ILE A 9 -8.36 -0.37 3.42
N SER A 10 -8.37 -0.66 2.10
CA SER A 10 -7.20 -0.46 1.24
C SER A 10 -6.75 1.01 1.21
N GLY A 11 -7.71 1.93 1.07
CA GLY A 11 -7.43 3.37 1.06
C GLY A 11 -6.84 3.85 2.38
N ALA A 12 -7.39 3.42 3.50
CA ALA A 12 -6.87 3.74 4.84
C ALA A 12 -5.45 3.18 5.07
N GLY A 13 -5.18 1.95 4.62
CA GLY A 13 -3.84 1.36 4.67
C GLY A 13 -2.83 2.13 3.81
N THR A 14 -3.23 2.49 2.59
CA THR A 14 -2.40 3.27 1.65
C THR A 14 -2.10 4.66 2.20
N LEU A 15 -3.10 5.34 2.78
CA LEU A 15 -2.93 6.63 3.46
C LEU A 15 -1.95 6.51 4.64
N SER A 16 -2.13 5.48 5.47
CA SER A 16 -1.26 5.26 6.64
C SER A 16 0.19 5.08 6.23
N TYR A 17 0.45 4.29 5.18
CA TYR A 17 1.79 4.10 4.63
C TYR A 17 2.34 5.40 3.99
N GLY A 18 1.49 6.16 3.31
CA GLY A 18 1.82 7.48 2.76
C GLY A 18 2.25 8.49 3.84
N VAL A 19 1.53 8.56 4.96
CA VAL A 19 1.90 9.42 6.11
C VAL A 19 3.27 9.02 6.66
N GLN A 20 3.52 7.73 6.85
CA GLN A 20 4.80 7.24 7.37
C GLN A 20 5.97 7.62 6.46
N MET A 21 5.83 7.43 5.15
CA MET A 21 6.87 7.75 4.17
C MET A 21 7.05 9.26 3.97
N LYS A 22 5.98 10.05 4.08
CA LYS A 22 6.04 11.50 3.84
C LYS A 22 6.57 12.29 5.02
N PHE A 23 6.06 11.99 6.22
CA PHE A 23 6.26 12.83 7.41
C PHE A 23 7.13 12.19 8.47
N MET A 24 7.28 10.86 8.44
CA MET A 24 8.10 10.13 9.40
C MET A 24 9.14 9.22 8.73
N PRO A 25 9.81 9.61 7.62
CA PRO A 25 10.65 8.70 6.85
C PRO A 25 11.80 8.14 7.70
N LYS A 26 12.37 8.93 8.61
CA LYS A 26 13.46 8.49 9.51
C LYS A 26 13.01 7.46 10.53
N VAL A 27 11.83 7.64 11.11
CA VAL A 27 11.28 6.74 12.13
C VAL A 27 10.79 5.46 11.47
N ALA A 28 10.01 5.58 10.39
CA ALA A 28 9.53 4.46 9.61
C ALA A 28 10.70 3.63 9.10
N SER A 29 11.72 4.26 8.53
CA SER A 29 12.85 3.51 8.01
C SER A 29 13.63 2.76 9.10
N LYS A 30 13.87 3.36 10.26
CA LYS A 30 14.45 2.64 11.41
C LYS A 30 13.57 1.49 11.90
N MET A 31 12.25 1.56 11.72
CA MET A 31 11.34 0.47 12.04
C MET A 31 11.44 -0.66 11.02
N TYR A 32 11.46 -0.34 9.73
CA TYR A 32 11.39 -1.30 8.63
C TYR A 32 12.74 -1.95 8.28
N TRP A 33 13.82 -1.19 8.36
CA TRP A 33 15.11 -1.55 7.76
C TRP A 33 16.18 -1.82 8.79
N LYS A 34 17.10 -2.73 8.46
CA LYS A 34 18.37 -2.87 9.15
C LYS A 34 19.27 -1.67 8.79
N GLU A 35 20.13 -1.26 9.72
CA GLU A 35 21.09 -0.19 9.44
C GLU A 35 22.07 -0.64 8.34
N GLY A 36 22.24 0.18 7.32
CA GLY A 36 23.09 -0.09 6.17
C GLY A 36 22.98 1.01 5.10
N GLU A 37 23.98 1.12 4.22
CA GLU A 37 24.07 2.19 3.21
C GLU A 37 22.87 2.25 2.26
N ARG A 38 22.23 1.12 1.98
CA ARG A 38 21.10 0.99 1.06
C ARG A 38 19.81 1.67 1.56
N ASN A 39 19.70 1.91 2.87
CA ASN A 39 18.51 2.45 3.55
C ASN A 39 18.71 3.89 4.05
N ASN A 40 19.66 4.62 3.46
CA ASN A 40 19.92 6.00 3.82
C ASN A 40 18.69 6.87 3.50
N ILE A 41 18.03 7.33 4.55
CA ILE A 41 16.65 7.86 4.55
C ILE A 41 16.46 9.13 3.72
N ASP A 42 17.52 9.86 3.42
CA ASP A 42 17.43 11.22 2.86
C ASP A 42 17.27 11.24 1.33
N THR A 43 16.51 10.30 0.75
CA THR A 43 16.22 10.29 -0.68
C THR A 43 14.91 11.02 -0.97
N VAL A 44 14.94 11.93 -1.95
CA VAL A 44 13.76 12.61 -2.53
C VAL A 44 12.66 11.60 -2.93
N GLN A 45 13.07 10.37 -3.24
CA GLN A 45 12.22 9.24 -3.58
C GLN A 45 11.25 8.85 -2.44
N SER A 46 11.66 8.86 -1.17
CA SER A 46 10.79 8.55 -0.03
C SER A 46 9.68 9.60 0.15
N GLY A 47 10.04 10.88 0.01
CA GLY A 47 9.11 12.00 0.11
C GLY A 47 8.12 12.09 -1.06
N TRP A 48 8.54 11.71 -2.27
CA TRP A 48 7.66 11.63 -3.44
C TRP A 48 6.73 10.41 -3.35
N LEU A 49 7.25 9.24 -3.00
CA LEU A 49 6.47 8.03 -2.77
C LEU A 49 5.37 8.25 -1.72
N GLY A 50 5.72 8.91 -0.60
CA GLY A 50 4.74 9.29 0.42
C GLY A 50 3.60 10.16 -0.12
N THR A 51 3.91 11.15 -0.96
CA THR A 51 2.88 11.98 -1.62
C THR A 51 1.97 11.15 -2.54
N VAL A 52 2.54 10.25 -3.35
CA VAL A 52 1.77 9.40 -4.28
C VAL A 52 0.84 8.45 -3.51
N LEU A 53 1.31 7.87 -2.41
CA LEU A 53 0.51 7.01 -1.54
C LEU A 53 -0.63 7.79 -0.86
N LEU A 54 -0.37 9.02 -0.42
CA LEU A 54 -1.42 9.87 0.15
C LEU A 54 -2.52 10.18 -0.88
N GLY A 55 -2.14 10.58 -2.09
CA GLY A 55 -3.10 10.88 -3.16
C GLY A 55 -3.91 9.65 -3.59
N SER A 56 -3.24 8.52 -3.80
CA SER A 56 -3.90 7.28 -4.21
C SER A 56 -4.80 6.70 -3.10
N GLY A 57 -4.37 6.74 -1.84
CA GLY A 57 -5.19 6.33 -0.70
C GLY A 57 -6.43 7.21 -0.51
N ALA A 58 -6.31 8.52 -0.68
CA ALA A 58 -7.46 9.44 -0.62
C ALA A 58 -8.48 9.14 -1.72
N LEU A 59 -8.04 8.89 -2.96
CA LEU A 59 -8.91 8.52 -4.07
C LEU A 59 -9.64 7.19 -3.82
N GLN A 60 -8.96 6.21 -3.22
CA GLN A 60 -9.59 4.93 -2.84
C GLN A 60 -10.66 5.11 -1.76
N VAL A 61 -10.40 5.94 -0.75
CA VAL A 61 -11.38 6.27 0.30
C VAL A 61 -12.58 7.02 -0.27
N MET A 62 -12.36 8.05 -1.10
CA MET A 62 -13.46 8.80 -1.73
C MET A 62 -14.32 7.88 -2.61
N SER A 63 -13.68 7.07 -3.47
CA SER A 63 -14.41 6.14 -4.34
C SER A 63 -15.20 5.09 -3.56
N ALA A 64 -14.75 4.74 -2.35
CA ALA A 64 -15.49 3.87 -1.43
C ALA A 64 -16.66 4.59 -0.74
N LEU A 65 -16.50 5.85 -0.34
CA LEU A 65 -17.56 6.66 0.27
C LEU A 65 -18.69 6.95 -0.71
N ASP A 66 -18.36 7.18 -1.97
CA ASP A 66 -19.33 7.45 -3.03
C ASP A 66 -20.09 6.17 -3.45
N GLY A 67 -19.64 4.99 -3.02
CA GLY A 67 -20.25 3.70 -3.36
C GLY A 67 -20.10 3.27 -4.82
N GLU A 68 -19.30 3.99 -5.59
CA GLU A 68 -19.18 3.86 -7.05
C GLU A 68 -17.78 3.41 -7.51
N CYS A 69 -17.01 2.73 -6.65
CA CYS A 69 -15.68 2.23 -7.02
C CYS A 69 -15.73 1.35 -8.29
N THR A 70 -15.19 1.83 -9.41
CA THR A 70 -15.18 1.13 -10.69
C THR A 70 -14.29 -0.12 -10.62
N LYS A 71 -14.55 -1.07 -11.52
CA LYS A 71 -13.74 -2.29 -11.63
C LYS A 71 -12.27 -1.97 -11.94
N ASN A 72 -12.01 -0.94 -12.74
CA ASN A 72 -10.66 -0.47 -13.04
C ASN A 72 -9.94 0.14 -11.83
N GLN A 73 -10.64 0.91 -10.98
CA GLN A 73 -10.05 1.46 -9.75
C GLN A 73 -9.65 0.35 -8.77
N MET A 74 -10.47 -0.70 -8.64
CA MET A 74 -10.13 -1.86 -7.81
C MET A 74 -8.99 -2.68 -8.40
N GLY A 75 -8.99 -2.90 -9.72
CA GLY A 75 -7.92 -3.60 -10.42
C GLY A 75 -6.58 -2.85 -10.30
N GLY A 76 -6.61 -1.52 -10.46
CA GLY A 76 -5.44 -0.67 -10.27
C GLY A 76 -4.91 -0.70 -8.83
N ALA A 77 -5.80 -0.64 -7.83
CA ALA A 77 -5.41 -0.77 -6.43
C ALA A 77 -4.83 -2.17 -6.11
N ALA A 78 -5.43 -3.24 -6.65
CA ALA A 78 -4.93 -4.61 -6.49
C ALA A 78 -3.52 -4.77 -7.07
N LEU A 79 -3.30 -4.24 -8.27
CA LEU A 79 -2.01 -4.25 -8.95
C LEU A 79 -0.97 -3.44 -8.17
N ALA A 80 -1.33 -2.25 -7.68
CA ALA A 80 -0.45 -1.41 -6.88
C ALA A 80 0.06 -2.12 -5.62
N TRP A 81 -0.78 -2.89 -4.92
CA TRP A 81 -0.34 -3.73 -3.81
C TRP A 81 0.45 -4.95 -4.27
N ALA A 82 0.06 -5.60 -5.37
CA ALA A 82 0.73 -6.80 -5.86
C ALA A 82 2.19 -6.54 -6.27
N VAL A 83 2.46 -5.39 -6.90
CA VAL A 83 3.82 -5.01 -7.32
C VAL A 83 4.76 -4.70 -6.16
N THR A 84 4.26 -4.53 -4.93
CA THR A 84 5.11 -4.39 -3.74
C THR A 84 5.72 -5.73 -3.31
N LEU A 85 5.10 -6.87 -3.65
CA LEU A 85 5.54 -8.20 -3.21
C LEU A 85 6.93 -8.60 -3.77
N PRO A 86 7.22 -8.43 -5.08
CA PRO A 86 8.56 -8.69 -5.60
C PRO A 86 9.65 -7.83 -4.95
N GLU A 87 9.33 -6.57 -4.63
CA GLU A 87 10.26 -5.65 -3.95
C GLU A 87 10.62 -6.15 -2.56
N TYR A 88 9.65 -6.65 -1.78
CA TYR A 88 9.94 -7.27 -0.48
C TYR A 88 10.85 -8.49 -0.60
N VAL A 89 10.72 -9.30 -1.66
CA VAL A 89 11.62 -10.44 -1.90
C VAL A 89 13.02 -9.98 -2.27
N ALA A 90 13.14 -8.94 -3.11
CA ALA A 90 14.41 -8.38 -3.55
C ALA A 90 15.18 -7.67 -2.42
N GLN A 91 14.44 -7.15 -1.44
CA GLN A 91 14.96 -6.34 -0.34
C GLN A 91 14.92 -7.09 1.01
N ARG A 92 14.61 -8.40 1.00
CA ARG A 92 14.40 -9.20 2.22
C ARG A 92 15.58 -9.17 3.20
N ASP A 93 16.80 -9.07 2.69
CA ASP A 93 18.02 -9.11 3.49
C ASP A 93 18.25 -7.76 4.20
N ASP A 94 17.73 -6.67 3.62
CA ASP A 94 17.82 -5.31 4.12
C ASP A 94 16.69 -4.97 5.11
N PHE A 95 15.56 -5.69 5.07
CA PHE A 95 14.45 -5.52 6.02
C PHE A 95 14.72 -6.20 7.36
N LYS A 96 14.16 -5.64 8.45
CA LYS A 96 13.98 -6.35 9.71
C LYS A 96 12.93 -7.45 9.52
N GLY A 97 13.28 -8.70 9.85
CA GLY A 97 12.43 -9.88 9.62
C GLY A 97 10.97 -9.73 10.07
N PRO A 98 10.68 -9.28 11.31
CA PRO A 98 9.30 -9.08 11.76
C PRO A 98 8.50 -8.10 10.88
N MET A 99 9.13 -7.01 10.44
CA MET A 99 8.48 -6.01 9.60
C MET A 99 8.35 -6.46 8.15
N LEU A 100 9.30 -7.25 7.64
CA LEU A 100 9.18 -7.92 6.35
C LEU A 100 7.94 -8.80 6.30
N TYR A 101 7.76 -9.66 7.31
CA TYR A 101 6.60 -10.55 7.40
C TYR A 101 5.29 -9.76 7.53
N ALA A 102 5.25 -8.74 8.40
CA ALA A 102 4.06 -7.91 8.59
C ALA A 102 3.65 -7.18 7.30
N ASN A 103 4.59 -6.54 6.60
CA ASN A 103 4.31 -5.83 5.35
C ASN A 103 3.94 -6.78 4.21
N THR A 104 4.63 -7.92 4.09
CA THR A 104 4.34 -8.92 3.06
C THR A 104 2.95 -9.52 3.28
N ALA A 105 2.58 -9.83 4.53
CA ALA A 105 1.25 -10.32 4.87
C ALA A 105 0.16 -9.28 4.59
N MET A 106 0.39 -8.00 4.96
CA MET A 106 -0.52 -6.90 4.65
C MET A 106 -0.71 -6.72 3.15
N ALA A 107 0.38 -6.62 2.38
CA ALA A 107 0.33 -6.47 0.93
C ALA A 107 -0.42 -7.64 0.27
N THR A 108 -0.13 -8.87 0.69
CA THR A 108 -0.81 -10.08 0.19
C THR A 108 -2.30 -10.07 0.50
N ALA A 109 -2.67 -9.73 1.74
CA ALA A 109 -4.06 -9.66 2.16
C ALA A 109 -4.83 -8.59 1.40
N LEU A 110 -4.26 -7.38 1.24
CA LEU A 110 -4.88 -6.29 0.50
C LEU A 110 -5.01 -6.63 -0.99
N THR A 111 -3.98 -7.19 -1.62
CA THR A 111 -4.08 -7.70 -3.00
C THR A 111 -5.20 -8.73 -3.12
N ALA A 112 -5.24 -9.76 -2.27
CA ALA A 112 -6.25 -10.82 -2.34
C ALA A 112 -7.68 -10.28 -2.17
N VAL A 113 -7.87 -9.38 -1.22
CA VAL A 113 -9.15 -8.71 -0.96
C VAL A 113 -9.61 -7.87 -2.15
N LEU A 114 -8.70 -7.11 -2.77
CA LEU A 114 -9.00 -6.26 -3.91
C LEU A 114 -9.25 -7.07 -5.18
N VAL A 115 -8.49 -8.15 -5.40
CA VAL A 115 -8.73 -9.10 -6.51
C VAL A 115 -10.09 -9.77 -6.34
N LYS A 116 -10.44 -10.24 -5.14
CA LYS A 116 -11.76 -10.81 -4.87
C LYS A 116 -12.87 -9.80 -5.15
N SER A 117 -12.69 -8.57 -4.70
CA SER A 117 -13.64 -7.46 -4.93
C SER A 117 -13.79 -7.13 -6.42
N TYR A 118 -12.67 -7.16 -7.17
CA TYR A 118 -12.65 -6.98 -8.62
C TYR A 118 -13.45 -8.07 -9.34
N LEU A 119 -13.27 -9.34 -8.95
CA LEU A 119 -13.98 -10.48 -9.55
C LEU A 119 -15.47 -10.48 -9.20
N ASP A 120 -15.83 -10.05 -8.00
CA ASP A 120 -17.22 -10.03 -7.52
C ASP A 120 -18.02 -8.84 -8.08
N LYS A 121 -17.35 -7.77 -8.53
CA LYS A 121 -18.04 -6.66 -9.15
C LYS A 121 -18.50 -7.04 -10.55
N ARG A 122 -19.82 -7.07 -10.71
CA ARG A 122 -20.47 -7.20 -12.01
C ARG A 122 -20.07 -6.01 -12.89
N ASP A 123 -19.71 -6.31 -14.13
CA ASP A 123 -19.53 -5.31 -15.17
C ASP A 123 -20.88 -4.61 -15.35
N LYS A 124 -20.97 -3.36 -14.92
CA LYS A 124 -22.05 -2.46 -15.32
C LYS A 124 -21.53 -1.62 -16.47
#